data_AF-A0A662GT23-F1
#
_entry.id   AF-A0A662GT23-F1
#
_cell.length_a   1.000
_cell.length_b   1.000
_cell.length_c   1.000
_cell.angle_alpha   90.00
_cell.angle_beta   90.00
_cell.angle_gamma   90.00
#
_symmetry.space_group_name_H-M   'P 1'
#
loop_
_entity.id
_entity.type
_entity.pdbx_description
1 polymer ?
#
loop_
_entity_poly.entity_id
_entity_poly.type
_entity_poly.pdbx_seq_one_letter_code
_entity_poly.pdbx_strand_id
1 'polypeptide(L)'
;MFSGNVGSYAVGSAIGALAVLSGLEFELMVVLLPHVLNALLVILSVGGIKERRSIRVRPIVVRPGGVLEANPEPQAPMTLTRAILAISGPLREPDVVKVMAALEAWSATLSLLSTVLKVVSA
;
A
#
# COMPACT_ATOMS: atom_id res chain seq x y z
N MET A 1 -14.13 -9.06 -12.44
CA MET A 1 -12.88 -9.42 -13.13
C MET A 1 -11.72 -9.04 -12.21
N PHE A 2 -10.72 -9.89 -12.01
CA PHE A 2 -9.54 -9.58 -11.19
C PHE A 2 -8.34 -9.23 -12.09
N SER A 3 -7.62 -8.16 -11.76
CA SER A 3 -6.42 -7.70 -12.49
C SER A 3 -5.30 -8.75 -12.53
N GLY A 4 -5.15 -9.50 -11.42
CA GLY A 4 -4.09 -10.47 -11.25
C GLY A 4 -2.69 -9.85 -11.31
N ASN A 5 -1.66 -10.70 -11.50
CA ASN A 5 -0.28 -10.22 -11.58
C ASN A 5 0.00 -9.47 -12.89
N VAL A 6 -0.66 -9.88 -13.99
CA VAL A 6 -0.46 -9.26 -15.32
C VAL A 6 -0.85 -7.79 -15.28
N GLY A 7 -2.03 -7.45 -14.76
CA GLY A 7 -2.46 -6.05 -14.68
C GLY A 7 -1.61 -5.23 -13.73
N SER A 8 -1.31 -5.74 -12.53
CA SER A 8 -0.48 -5.00 -11.56
C SER A 8 0.94 -4.75 -12.05
N TYR A 9 1.57 -5.73 -12.72
CA TYR A 9 2.90 -5.54 -13.30
C TYR A 9 2.87 -4.61 -14.50
N ALA A 10 1.88 -4.74 -15.39
CA ALA A 10 1.74 -3.84 -16.53
C ALA A 10 1.58 -2.37 -16.07
N VAL A 11 0.72 -2.10 -15.10
CA VAL A 11 0.52 -0.75 -14.55
C VAL A 11 1.79 -0.23 -13.87
N GLY A 12 2.42 -1.05 -13.02
CA GLY A 12 3.66 -0.68 -12.34
C GLY A 12 4.80 -0.36 -13.31
N SER A 13 4.99 -1.19 -14.34
CA SER A 13 5.98 -0.95 -15.39
C SER A 13 5.68 0.29 -16.22
N ALA A 14 4.42 0.53 -16.58
CA ALA A 14 4.04 1.71 -17.34
C ALA A 14 4.30 3.00 -16.56
N ILE A 15 3.86 3.06 -15.30
CA ILE A 15 4.06 4.25 -14.45
C ILE A 15 5.56 4.46 -14.16
N GLY A 16 6.30 3.38 -13.90
CA GLY A 16 7.76 3.44 -13.70
C GLY A 16 8.50 3.94 -14.93
N ALA A 17 8.17 3.45 -16.13
CA ALA A 17 8.76 3.91 -17.38
C ALA A 17 8.45 5.38 -17.64
N LEU A 18 7.20 5.81 -17.40
CA LEU A 18 6.80 7.21 -17.54
C LEU A 18 7.64 8.11 -16.62
N ALA A 19 7.78 7.75 -15.34
CA ALA A 19 8.54 8.55 -14.39
C ALA A 19 10.01 8.71 -14.78
N VAL A 20 10.66 7.64 -15.27
CA VAL A 20 12.05 7.70 -15.75
C VAL A 20 12.18 8.57 -17.00
N LEU A 21 11.26 8.41 -17.97
CA LEU A 21 11.30 9.20 -19.20
C LEU A 21 11.02 10.68 -18.98
N SER A 22 10.21 11.02 -17.96
CA SER A 22 9.87 12.40 -17.62
C SER A 22 10.77 13.04 -16.56
N GLY A 23 11.70 12.30 -15.95
CA GLY A 23 12.50 12.78 -14.82
C GLY A 23 11.68 13.08 -13.55
N LEU A 24 10.62 12.31 -13.32
CA LEU A 24 9.68 12.45 -12.18
C LEU A 24 9.84 11.31 -11.16
N GLU A 25 11.03 10.73 -11.05
CA GLU A 25 11.27 9.55 -10.20
C GLU A 25 11.00 9.86 -8.71
N PHE A 26 11.39 11.06 -8.27
CA PHE A 26 11.15 11.49 -6.89
C PHE A 26 9.66 11.67 -6.62
N GLU A 27 8.94 12.35 -7.51
CA GLU A 27 7.49 12.56 -7.44
C GLU A 27 6.77 11.21 -7.39
N LEU A 28 7.17 10.27 -8.27
CA LEU A 28 6.62 8.93 -8.25
C LEU A 28 6.88 8.21 -6.92
N MET A 29 8.09 8.31 -6.35
CA MET A 29 8.37 7.72 -5.04
C MET A 29 7.46 8.29 -3.94
N VAL A 30 7.17 9.60 -3.96
CA VAL A 30 6.27 10.23 -2.98
C VAL A 30 4.82 9.78 -3.18
N VAL A 31 4.33 9.73 -4.43
CA VAL A 31 2.99 9.22 -4.74
C VAL A 31 2.83 7.75 -4.31
N LEU A 32 3.85 6.93 -4.54
CA LEU A 32 3.84 5.50 -4.20
C LEU A 32 4.11 5.19 -2.72
N LEU A 33 4.23 6.20 -1.85
CA LEU A 33 4.50 5.99 -0.41
C LEU A 33 3.61 4.94 0.24
N PRO A 34 2.27 4.92 0.07
CA PRO A 34 1.42 3.91 0.72
C PRO A 34 1.74 2.49 0.25
N HIS A 35 2.12 2.33 -1.02
CA HIS A 35 2.51 1.06 -1.62
C HIS A 35 3.86 0.58 -1.11
N VAL A 36 4.86 1.48 -1.09
CA VAL A 36 6.20 1.21 -0.57
C VAL A 36 6.12 0.84 0.92
N LEU A 37 5.37 1.61 1.71
CA LEU A 37 5.17 1.33 3.13
C LEU A 37 4.48 -0.02 3.34
N ASN A 38 3.45 -0.35 2.57
CA ASN A 38 2.81 -1.66 2.66
C ASN A 38 3.80 -2.80 2.38
N ALA A 39 4.63 -2.67 1.34
CA ALA A 39 5.66 -3.67 1.01
C ALA A 39 6.70 -3.80 2.13
N LEU A 40 7.19 -2.68 2.66
CA LEU A 40 8.17 -2.66 3.75
C LEU A 40 7.60 -3.26 5.04
N LEU A 41 6.37 -2.94 5.42
CA LEU A 41 5.70 -3.53 6.59
C LEU A 41 5.63 -5.06 6.47
N VAL A 42 5.29 -5.57 5.30
CA VAL A 42 5.26 -7.02 5.06
C VAL A 42 6.66 -7.62 5.19
N ILE A 43 7.65 -7.07 4.48
CA ILE A 43 9.02 -7.59 4.47
C ILE A 43 9.63 -7.59 5.89
N LEU A 44 9.50 -6.47 6.60
CA LEU A 44 10.06 -6.33 7.94
C LEU A 44 9.36 -7.24 8.94
N SER A 45 8.03 -7.39 8.86
CA SER A 45 7.28 -8.24 9.79
C SER A 45 7.54 -9.74 9.60
N VAL A 46 7.79 -10.20 8.37
CA VAL A 46 8.10 -11.62 8.11
C VAL A 46 9.60 -11.94 8.20
N GLY A 47 10.44 -10.92 8.42
CA GLY A 47 11.89 -11.05 8.55
C GLY A 47 12.63 -11.25 7.23
N GLY A 48 12.17 -10.63 6.14
CA GLY A 48 12.83 -10.63 4.83
C GLY A 48 11.88 -10.89 3.66
N ILE A 49 12.45 -11.05 2.46
CA ILE A 49 11.69 -11.36 1.26
C ILE A 49 11.37 -12.86 1.28
N LYS A 50 10.10 -13.19 1.55
CA LYS A 50 9.62 -14.58 1.63
C LYS A 50 8.51 -14.85 0.63
N GLU A 51 8.46 -16.06 0.10
CA GLU A 51 7.39 -16.45 -0.81
C GLU A 51 6.05 -16.45 -0.06
N ARG A 52 4.99 -15.97 -0.72
CA ARG A 52 3.63 -15.88 -0.13
C ARG A 52 3.15 -17.20 0.47
N ARG A 53 3.57 -18.35 -0.08
CA ARG A 53 3.21 -19.69 0.42
C ARG A 53 3.85 -20.02 1.78
N SER A 54 4.98 -19.40 2.10
CA SER A 54 5.65 -19.58 3.40
C SER A 54 4.99 -18.79 4.53
N ILE A 55 4.15 -17.80 4.20
CA ILE A 55 3.39 -17.00 5.16
C ILE A 55 2.14 -17.79 5.56
N ARG A 56 2.22 -18.49 6.70
CA ARG A 56 1.18 -19.41 7.18
C ARG A 56 -0.04 -18.68 7.72
N VAL A 57 0.16 -17.53 8.34
CA VAL A 57 -0.88 -16.76 9.04
C VAL A 57 -1.34 -15.59 8.18
N ARG A 58 -2.67 -15.42 8.05
CA ARG A 58 -3.26 -14.30 7.31
C ARG A 58 -3.21 -13.01 8.17
N PRO A 59 -2.95 -11.84 7.57
CA PRO A 59 -2.96 -10.55 8.29
C PRO A 59 -4.36 -10.11 8.75
N ILE A 60 -5.41 -10.62 8.11
CA ILE A 60 -6.80 -10.24 8.32
C ILE A 60 -7.67 -11.48 8.54
N VAL A 61 -8.69 -11.33 9.38
CA VAL A 61 -9.74 -12.32 9.60
C VAL A 61 -11.05 -11.76 9.05
N VAL A 62 -11.80 -12.58 8.31
CA VAL A 62 -13.13 -12.21 7.82
C VAL A 62 -14.16 -12.81 8.77
N ARG A 63 -14.90 -11.95 9.47
CA ARG A 63 -15.98 -12.35 10.37
C ARG A 63 -17.28 -12.63 9.59
N PRO A 64 -18.22 -13.39 10.19
CA PRO A 64 -19.57 -13.52 9.64
C PRO A 64 -20.18 -12.15 9.34
N GLY A 65 -20.79 -12.00 8.17
CA GLY A 65 -21.31 -10.70 7.70
C GLY A 65 -20.33 -9.85 6.88
N GLY A 66 -19.15 -10.39 6.52
CA GLY A 66 -18.21 -9.74 5.59
C GLY A 66 -17.42 -8.58 6.21
N VAL A 67 -17.33 -8.55 7.54
CA VAL A 67 -16.52 -7.56 8.26
C VAL A 67 -15.09 -8.06 8.37
N LEU A 68 -14.13 -7.20 8.06
CA LEU A 68 -12.71 -7.43 8.15
C LEU A 68 -12.21 -6.99 9.52
N GLU A 69 -11.35 -7.79 10.13
CA GLU A 69 -10.69 -7.47 11.38
C GLU A 69 -9.20 -7.79 11.30
N ALA A 70 -8.38 -7.03 12.02
CA ALA A 70 -6.97 -7.32 12.14
C ALA A 70 -6.77 -8.67 12.83
N ASN A 71 -5.92 -9.54 12.28
CA ASN A 71 -5.61 -10.80 12.96
C ASN A 71 -4.80 -10.50 14.24
N PRO A 72 -5.29 -10.91 15.44
CA PRO A 72 -4.60 -10.69 16.70
C PRO A 72 -3.33 -11.55 16.84
N GLU A 73 -3.15 -12.56 15.99
CA GLU A 73 -1.99 -13.45 16.06
C GLU A 73 -0.68 -12.67 15.84
N PRO A 74 0.30 -12.75 16.77
CA PRO A 74 1.55 -12.01 16.66
C PRO A 74 2.38 -12.40 15.42
N GLN A 75 2.24 -13.64 14.96
CA GLN A 75 2.93 -14.17 13.77
C GLN A 75 2.30 -13.74 12.44
N ALA A 76 1.12 -13.12 12.47
CA ALA A 76 0.52 -12.56 11.27
C ALA A 76 1.44 -11.46 10.73
N PRO A 77 1.63 -11.35 9.40
CA PRO A 77 2.41 -10.26 8.83
C PRO A 77 1.73 -8.91 9.11
N MET A 78 2.53 -7.87 9.24
CA MET A 78 2.03 -6.50 9.17
C MET A 78 1.74 -6.15 7.71
N THR A 79 0.59 -5.55 7.48
CA THR A 79 0.19 -4.96 6.20
C THR A 79 -0.44 -3.61 6.51
N LEU A 80 -0.49 -2.72 5.53
CA LEU A 80 -1.18 -1.44 5.70
C LEU A 80 -2.65 -1.67 6.09
N THR A 81 -3.31 -2.63 5.45
CA THR A 81 -4.70 -3.02 5.78
C THR A 81 -4.84 -3.50 7.22
N ARG A 82 -3.92 -4.34 7.71
CA ARG A 82 -3.94 -4.77 9.12
C ARG A 82 -3.72 -3.59 10.07
N ALA A 83 -2.84 -2.65 9.73
CA ALA A 83 -2.61 -1.46 10.53
C ALA A 83 -3.87 -0.57 10.58
N ILE A 84 -4.54 -0.34 9.45
CA ILE A 84 -5.81 0.38 9.38
C ILE A 84 -6.85 -0.28 10.28
N LEU A 85 -7.04 -1.59 10.16
CA LEU A 85 -8.00 -2.34 10.98
C LEU A 85 -7.64 -2.38 12.46
N ALA A 86 -6.35 -2.33 12.80
CA ALA A 86 -5.90 -2.28 14.19
C ALA A 86 -6.18 -0.90 14.83
N ILE A 87 -6.12 0.19 14.05
CA ILE A 87 -6.35 1.55 14.54
C ILE A 87 -7.85 1.89 14.53
N SER A 88 -8.56 1.54 13.46
CA SER A 88 -9.97 1.91 13.26
C SER A 88 -10.97 0.86 13.74
N GLY A 89 -10.52 -0.33 14.12
CA GLY A 89 -11.37 -1.46 14.47
C GLY A 89 -11.93 -2.21 13.25
N PRO A 90 -12.94 -3.08 13.45
CA PRO A 90 -13.52 -3.89 12.39
C PRO A 90 -14.22 -3.03 11.32
N LEU A 91 -13.86 -3.21 10.04
CA LEU A 91 -14.40 -2.44 8.92
C LEU A 91 -14.86 -3.36 7.79
N ARG A 92 -15.74 -2.87 6.91
CA ARG A 92 -16.06 -3.57 5.66
C ARG A 92 -15.00 -3.27 4.59
N GLU A 93 -14.88 -4.15 3.60
CA GLU A 93 -13.94 -3.99 2.49
C GLU A 93 -14.03 -2.60 1.79
N PRO A 94 -15.22 -2.05 1.48
CA PRO A 94 -15.31 -0.74 0.84
C PRO A 94 -14.75 0.39 1.71
N ASP A 95 -14.87 0.29 3.04
CA ASP A 95 -14.40 1.34 3.94
C ASP A 95 -12.87 1.29 4.08
N VAL A 96 -12.29 0.09 4.09
CA VAL A 96 -10.84 -0.08 3.99
C VAL A 96 -10.31 0.50 2.67
N VAL A 97 -10.99 0.24 1.55
CA VAL A 97 -10.61 0.80 0.24
C VAL A 97 -10.67 2.34 0.24
N LYS A 98 -11.69 2.94 0.86
CA LYS A 98 -11.77 4.41 1.01
C LYS A 98 -10.61 4.98 1.81
N VAL A 99 -10.22 4.33 2.90
CA VAL A 99 -9.07 4.76 3.71
C VAL A 99 -7.77 4.66 2.90
N MET A 100 -7.56 3.55 2.19
CA MET A 100 -6.41 3.37 1.29
C MET A 100 -6.36 4.48 0.22
N ALA A 101 -7.50 4.77 -0.43
CA ALA A 101 -7.60 5.82 -1.44
C ALA A 101 -7.36 7.22 -0.84
N ALA A 102 -7.80 7.48 0.39
CA ALA A 102 -7.51 8.73 1.09
C ALA A 102 -6.01 8.88 1.40
N LEU A 103 -5.32 7.80 1.79
CA LEU A 103 -3.87 7.80 1.97
C LEU A 103 -3.13 8.06 0.65
N GLU A 104 -3.59 7.46 -0.45
CA GLU A 104 -3.04 7.74 -1.79
C GLU A 104 -3.26 9.20 -2.21
N ALA A 105 -4.46 9.75 -1.99
CA ALA A 105 -4.75 11.16 -2.28
C ALA A 105 -3.86 12.10 -1.44
N TRP A 106 -3.59 11.75 -0.18
CA TRP A 106 -2.66 12.48 0.67
C TRP A 106 -1.24 12.43 0.13
N SER A 107 -0.75 11.25 -0.25
CA SER A 107 0.57 11.08 -0.88
C SER A 107 0.70 11.84 -2.19
N ALA A 108 -0.34 11.86 -3.02
CA ALA A 108 -0.37 12.68 -4.24
C ALA A 108 -0.28 14.19 -3.92
N THR A 109 -1.00 14.64 -2.89
CA THR A 109 -0.94 16.03 -2.43
C THR A 109 0.47 16.38 -1.94
N LEU A 110 1.09 15.51 -1.14
CA LEU A 110 2.48 15.68 -0.69
C LEU A 110 3.46 15.73 -1.86
N SER A 111 3.27 14.90 -2.89
CA SER A 111 4.09 14.95 -4.10
C SER A 111 3.98 16.29 -4.80
N LEU A 112 2.75 16.81 -4.97
CA LEU A 112 2.52 18.11 -5.59
C LEU A 112 3.19 19.24 -4.79
N LEU A 113 3.02 19.25 -3.46
CA LEU A 113 3.67 20.22 -2.59
C LEU A 113 5.20 20.14 -2.68
N SER A 114 5.76 18.93 -2.79
CA SER A 114 7.19 18.72 -2.96
C SER A 114 7.69 19.28 -4.30
N THR A 115 6.94 19.08 -5.38
CA THR A 115 7.26 19.66 -6.69
C THR A 115 7.22 21.18 -6.66
N VAL A 116 6.20 21.78 -6.05
CA VAL A 116 6.10 23.24 -5.89
C VAL A 116 7.29 23.77 -5.09
N LEU A 117 7.65 23.11 -3.98
CA LEU A 117 8.81 23.50 -3.17
C LEU A 117 10.12 23.45 -3.96
N LYS A 118 10.33 22.38 -4.76
CA LYS A 118 11.51 22.26 -5.63
C LYS A 118 11.61 23.41 -6.63
N VAL A 119 10.48 23.80 -7.24
CA VAL A 119 10.44 24.88 -8.23
C VAL A 119 10.71 26.24 -7.58
N VAL A 120 10.18 26.49 -6.38
CA VAL A 120 10.37 27.77 -5.67
C VAL A 120 11.78 27.91 -5.08
N SER A 121 12.45 26.79 -4.80
CA SER A 121 13.78 26.74 -4.19
C SER A 121 14.92 26.69 -5.23
N ALA A 122 14.59 26.65 -6.53
CA ALA A 122 15.51 26.67 -7.65
C ALA A 122 15.73 28.11 -8.16
#